data_AF-A0A7M3MCU6-F1
#
_entry.id   AF-A0A7M3MCU6-F1
#
_cell.length_a   1.000
_cell.length_b   1.000
_cell.length_c   1.000
_cell.angle_alpha   90.00
_cell.angle_beta   90.00
_cell.angle_gamma   90.00
#
_symmetry.space_group_name_H-M   'P 1'
#
loop_
_entity.id
_entity.type
_entity.pdbx_description
1 polymer ?
#
loop_
_entity_poly.entity_id
_entity_poly.type
_entity_poly.pdbx_seq_one_letter_code
_entity_poly.pdbx_strand_id
1 'polypeptide(L)'
;MKPPPCKSLGIPSLKHAADLLERSGADDGLWGHSVAVASVSVRIAAGLVDSGAILHMDAVAAGGLLHDIGKGFPGHAQAGARIMAEEGFPAIAEIIALHSDFVPAENAPISEAEVVFLADKLVRRSRCVSLESRFAEAATRFAKDPEAQAGVSRRRLQALRCRDRMAAVLRTAPEQLASAPSGHPLESQLAEILRGLGKSPRDSDACWPTHPSTAKL
;
A
#
# COMPACT_ATOMS: atom_id res chain seq x y z
N MET A 1 -34.94 12.28 -2.02
CA MET A 1 -33.82 13.23 -2.25
C MET A 1 -32.63 12.41 -2.72
N LYS A 2 -32.18 12.56 -3.97
CA LYS A 2 -30.94 11.92 -4.45
C LYS A 2 -29.76 12.62 -3.76
N PRO A 3 -28.77 11.91 -3.21
CA PRO A 3 -27.58 12.55 -2.65
C PRO A 3 -26.89 13.40 -3.74
N PRO A 4 -26.21 14.50 -3.37
CA PRO A 4 -25.54 15.36 -4.33
C PRO A 4 -24.46 14.55 -5.08
N PRO A 5 -24.19 14.84 -6.36
CA PRO A 5 -23.11 14.20 -7.09
C PRO A 5 -21.80 14.58 -6.41
N CYS A 6 -21.16 13.59 -5.78
CA CYS A 6 -19.83 13.74 -5.21
C CYS A 6 -18.90 14.16 -6.36
N LYS A 7 -18.46 15.43 -6.38
CA LYS A 7 -17.32 15.82 -7.23
C LYS A 7 -16.18 14.87 -6.82
N SER A 8 -15.77 14.00 -7.73
CA SER A 8 -14.83 12.92 -7.45
C SER A 8 -13.59 13.50 -6.78
N LEU A 9 -13.17 12.94 -5.65
CA LEU A 9 -11.95 13.32 -4.92
C LEU A 9 -10.66 13.06 -5.72
N GLY A 10 -10.73 12.91 -7.04
CA GLY A 10 -9.60 12.51 -7.88
C GLY A 10 -9.06 11.13 -7.47
N ILE A 11 -9.94 10.22 -7.05
CA ILE A 11 -9.57 8.84 -6.67
C ILE A 11 -10.18 7.88 -7.71
N PRO A 12 -9.37 7.02 -8.36
CA PRO A 12 -9.88 6.01 -9.26
C PRO A 12 -10.57 4.89 -8.46
N SER A 13 -11.62 4.29 -9.03
CA SER A 13 -12.11 3.01 -8.53
C SER A 13 -11.00 1.95 -8.59
N LEU A 14 -11.07 0.92 -7.75
CA LEU A 14 -10.09 -0.17 -7.80
C LEU A 14 -10.01 -0.86 -9.18
N LYS A 15 -11.14 -0.96 -9.88
CA LYS A 15 -11.16 -1.46 -11.26
C LYS A 15 -10.35 -0.56 -12.19
N HIS A 16 -10.55 0.76 -12.12
CA HIS A 16 -9.78 1.70 -12.94
C HIS A 16 -8.29 1.73 -12.56
N ALA A 17 -7.98 1.65 -11.26
CA ALA A 17 -6.60 1.51 -10.79
C ALA A 17 -5.93 0.23 -11.32
N ALA A 18 -6.67 -0.88 -11.35
CA ALA A 18 -6.19 -2.12 -11.96
C ALA A 18 -5.96 -1.98 -13.47
N ASP A 19 -6.87 -1.32 -14.19
CA ASP A 19 -6.70 -1.06 -15.63
C ASP A 19 -5.49 -0.15 -15.90
N LEU A 20 -5.22 0.83 -15.05
CA LEU A 20 -3.99 1.66 -15.11
C LEU A 20 -2.74 0.82 -14.95
N LEU A 21 -2.71 -0.08 -13.95
CA LEU A 21 -1.56 -0.95 -13.70
C LEU A 21 -1.35 -1.99 -14.82
N GLU A 22 -2.42 -2.52 -15.41
CA GLU A 22 -2.30 -3.41 -16.59
C GLU A 22 -1.68 -2.65 -17.77
N ARG A 23 -2.20 -1.45 -18.06
CA ARG A 23 -1.74 -0.61 -19.19
C ARG A 23 -0.30 -0.11 -19.04
N SER A 24 0.22 -0.04 -17.81
CA SER A 24 1.64 0.29 -17.59
C SER A 24 2.60 -0.84 -17.97
N GLY A 25 2.08 -2.01 -18.37
CA GLY A 25 2.89 -3.18 -18.71
C GLY A 25 3.42 -3.91 -17.48
N ALA A 26 2.72 -3.82 -16.34
CA ALA A 26 3.12 -4.48 -15.11
C ALA A 26 3.22 -6.00 -15.29
N ASP A 27 4.38 -6.56 -14.96
CA ASP A 27 4.56 -8.01 -14.93
C ASP A 27 3.87 -8.64 -13.70
N ASP A 28 3.83 -9.97 -13.65
CA ASP A 28 3.25 -10.71 -12.53
C ASP A 28 3.92 -10.38 -11.18
N GLY A 29 5.16 -9.90 -11.18
CA GLY A 29 5.92 -9.56 -9.99
C GLY A 29 5.45 -8.24 -9.39
N LEU A 30 5.33 -7.22 -10.24
CA LEU A 30 4.77 -5.92 -9.90
C LEU A 30 3.30 -6.06 -9.49
N TRP A 31 2.51 -6.85 -10.21
CA TRP A 31 1.13 -7.16 -9.82
C TRP A 31 1.03 -7.81 -8.44
N GLY A 32 1.77 -8.91 -8.26
CA GLY A 32 1.72 -9.66 -7.01
C GLY A 32 2.16 -8.84 -5.80
N HIS A 33 3.08 -7.88 -6.00
CA HIS A 33 3.49 -6.94 -4.97
C HIS A 33 2.44 -5.86 -4.72
N SER A 34 2.00 -5.17 -5.76
CA SER A 34 1.07 -4.05 -5.64
C SER A 34 -0.25 -4.44 -4.98
N VAL A 35 -0.76 -5.62 -5.32
CA VAL A 35 -1.98 -6.17 -4.73
C VAL A 35 -1.80 -6.54 -3.26
N ALA A 36 -0.66 -7.13 -2.91
CA ALA A 36 -0.36 -7.46 -1.52
C ALA A 36 -0.19 -6.19 -0.68
N VAL A 37 0.45 -5.14 -1.23
CA VAL A 37 0.55 -3.83 -0.58
C VAL A 37 -0.84 -3.19 -0.42
N ALA A 38 -1.68 -3.22 -1.45
CA ALA A 38 -3.05 -2.71 -1.38
C ALA A 38 -3.87 -3.43 -0.29
N SER A 39 -3.80 -4.76 -0.23
CA SER A 39 -4.51 -5.56 0.77
C SER A 39 -4.02 -5.27 2.19
N VAL A 40 -2.70 -5.23 2.41
CA VAL A 40 -2.12 -4.88 3.72
C VAL A 40 -2.46 -3.45 4.12
N SER A 41 -2.46 -2.51 3.18
CA SER A 41 -2.84 -1.11 3.42
C SER A 41 -4.30 -1.01 3.86
N VAL A 42 -5.21 -1.74 3.21
CA VAL A 42 -6.64 -1.81 3.61
C VAL A 42 -6.78 -2.38 5.01
N ARG A 43 -6.06 -3.46 5.36
CA ARG A 43 -6.14 -4.08 6.69
C ARG A 43 -5.70 -3.13 7.80
N ILE A 44 -4.57 -2.46 7.60
CA ILE A 44 -4.05 -1.48 8.57
C ILE A 44 -5.00 -0.29 8.68
N ALA A 45 -5.44 0.27 7.54
CA ALA A 45 -6.34 1.41 7.53
C ALA A 45 -7.71 1.11 8.15
N ALA A 46 -8.26 -0.09 7.93
CA ALA A 46 -9.53 -0.50 8.54
C ALA A 46 -9.42 -0.47 10.08
N GLY A 47 -8.37 -1.07 10.64
CA GLY A 47 -8.15 -1.01 12.09
C GLY A 47 -7.92 0.41 12.62
N LEU A 48 -7.26 1.28 11.85
CA LEU A 48 -7.06 2.67 12.22
C LEU A 48 -8.38 3.45 12.21
N VAL A 49 -9.23 3.25 11.19
CA VAL A 49 -10.56 3.87 11.10
C VAL A 49 -11.48 3.37 12.23
N ASP A 50 -11.46 2.07 12.53
CA ASP A 50 -12.19 1.50 13.67
C ASP A 50 -11.72 2.09 15.01
N SER A 51 -10.46 2.54 15.07
CA SER A 51 -9.86 3.23 16.22
C SER A 51 -10.05 4.76 16.20
N GLY A 52 -10.82 5.29 15.23
CA GLY A 52 -11.20 6.70 15.14
C GLY A 52 -10.32 7.57 14.23
N ALA A 53 -9.38 7.00 13.47
CA ALA A 53 -8.65 7.75 12.45
C ALA A 53 -9.56 8.13 11.27
N ILE A 54 -9.29 9.28 10.65
CA ILE A 54 -10.01 9.75 9.46
C ILE A 54 -9.13 9.45 8.26
N LEU A 55 -9.44 8.37 7.54
CA LEU A 55 -8.73 7.93 6.34
C LEU A 55 -9.71 7.67 5.19
N HIS A 56 -9.31 8.02 3.97
CA HIS A 56 -10.06 7.67 2.78
C HIS A 56 -9.69 6.27 2.29
N MET A 57 -10.50 5.27 2.64
CA MET A 57 -10.23 3.86 2.34
C MET A 57 -9.97 3.57 0.86
N ASP A 58 -10.70 4.20 -0.06
CA ASP A 58 -10.45 4.01 -1.50
C ASP A 58 -9.10 4.59 -1.95
N ALA A 59 -8.64 5.70 -1.35
CA ALA A 59 -7.34 6.29 -1.66
C ALA A 59 -6.20 5.41 -1.13
N VAL A 60 -6.37 4.82 0.06
CA VAL A 60 -5.43 3.83 0.61
C VAL A 60 -5.31 2.63 -0.32
N ALA A 61 -6.43 2.07 -0.76
CA ALA A 61 -6.43 0.87 -1.60
C ALA A 61 -5.87 1.16 -3.01
N ALA A 62 -6.31 2.25 -3.66
CA ALA A 62 -5.79 2.65 -4.96
C ALA A 62 -4.32 3.06 -4.89
N GLY A 63 -3.92 3.81 -3.86
CA GLY A 63 -2.54 4.21 -3.60
C GLY A 63 -1.63 3.00 -3.39
N GLY A 64 -2.05 2.02 -2.60
CA GLY A 64 -1.32 0.76 -2.44
C GLY A 64 -1.19 -0.04 -3.74
N LEU A 65 -2.25 -0.09 -4.56
CA LEU A 65 -2.24 -0.80 -5.84
C LEU A 65 -1.37 -0.09 -6.90
N LEU A 66 -1.26 1.24 -6.85
CA LEU A 66 -0.57 2.04 -7.87
C LEU A 66 0.81 2.54 -7.43
N HIS A 67 1.24 2.29 -6.18
CA HIS A 67 2.45 2.91 -5.59
C HIS A 67 3.71 2.74 -6.46
N ASP A 68 3.85 1.60 -7.11
CA ASP A 68 5.01 1.25 -7.94
C ASP A 68 4.72 1.40 -9.46
N ILE A 69 3.67 2.10 -9.88
CA ILE A 69 3.35 2.26 -11.33
C ILE A 69 4.49 2.92 -12.13
N GLY A 70 5.30 3.76 -11.48
CA GLY A 70 6.48 4.38 -12.09
C GLY A 70 7.73 3.50 -12.09
N LYS A 71 7.64 2.23 -11.64
CA LYS A 71 8.80 1.33 -11.54
C LYS A 71 9.43 1.08 -12.92
N GLY A 72 10.75 1.16 -12.97
CA GLY A 72 11.52 1.13 -14.23
C GLY A 72 11.93 2.51 -14.73
N PHE A 73 11.32 3.59 -14.24
CA PHE A 73 11.76 4.96 -14.50
C PHE A 73 12.71 5.48 -13.39
N PRO A 74 13.69 6.35 -13.72
CA PRO A 74 14.46 7.07 -12.72
C PRO A 74 13.55 7.90 -11.80
N GLY A 75 13.75 7.81 -10.49
CA GLY A 75 12.86 8.46 -9.51
C GLY A 75 11.43 7.92 -9.61
N HIS A 76 11.27 6.60 -9.50
CA HIS A 76 10.02 5.90 -9.81
C HIS A 76 8.80 6.42 -9.04
N ALA A 77 8.99 6.88 -7.80
CA ALA A 77 7.94 7.52 -7.01
C ALA A 77 7.45 8.82 -7.66
N GLN A 78 8.36 9.71 -8.09
CA GLN A 78 8.01 10.97 -8.74
C GLN A 78 7.46 10.74 -10.16
N ALA A 79 8.01 9.76 -10.88
CA ALA A 79 7.49 9.35 -12.17
C ALA A 79 6.05 8.83 -12.05
N GLY A 80 5.78 7.93 -11.10
CA GLY A 80 4.43 7.42 -10.84
C GLY A 80 3.45 8.51 -10.40
N ALA A 81 3.90 9.44 -9.56
CA ALA A 81 3.10 10.59 -9.16
C ALA A 81 2.72 11.47 -10.36
N ARG A 82 3.67 11.74 -11.28
CA ARG A 82 3.39 12.48 -12.51
C ARG A 82 2.36 11.77 -13.39
N ILE A 83 2.50 10.45 -13.58
CA ILE A 83 1.52 9.64 -14.34
C ILE A 83 0.12 9.79 -13.72
N MET A 84 -0.01 9.67 -12.39
CA MET A 84 -1.32 9.82 -11.75
C MET A 84 -1.89 11.23 -11.83
N ALA A 85 -1.05 12.27 -11.76
CA ALA A 85 -1.50 13.64 -11.96
C ALA A 85 -2.03 13.85 -13.39
N GLU A 86 -1.34 13.31 -14.40
CA GLU A 86 -1.75 13.37 -15.81
C GLU A 86 -3.03 12.58 -16.10
N GLU A 87 -3.23 11.45 -15.42
CA GLU A 87 -4.46 10.65 -15.47
C GLU A 87 -5.65 11.29 -14.69
N GLY A 88 -5.43 12.42 -14.02
CA GLY A 88 -6.49 13.15 -13.29
C GLY A 88 -6.72 12.67 -11.85
N PHE A 89 -5.74 12.00 -11.25
CA PHE A 89 -5.79 11.44 -9.90
C PHE A 89 -4.75 12.09 -8.95
N PRO A 90 -4.83 13.40 -8.67
CA PRO A 90 -3.84 14.12 -7.87
C PRO A 90 -3.72 13.60 -6.43
N ALA A 91 -4.83 13.16 -5.81
CA ALA A 91 -4.80 12.58 -4.46
C ALA A 91 -3.95 11.29 -4.42
N ILE A 92 -4.02 10.47 -5.47
CA ILE A 92 -3.18 9.27 -5.58
C ILE A 92 -1.73 9.66 -5.88
N ALA A 93 -1.51 10.69 -6.71
CA ALA A 93 -0.17 11.20 -6.99
C ALA A 93 0.60 11.57 -5.72
N GLU A 94 -0.06 12.22 -4.75
CA GLU A 94 0.55 12.56 -3.44
C GLU A 94 0.97 11.32 -2.64
N ILE A 95 0.12 10.29 -2.60
CA ILE A 95 0.44 9.02 -1.94
C ILE A 95 1.65 8.36 -2.61
N ILE A 96 1.64 8.28 -3.95
CA ILE A 96 2.72 7.66 -4.71
C ILE A 96 4.04 8.43 -4.54
N ALA A 97 4.01 9.77 -4.53
CA ALA A 97 5.23 10.57 -4.39
C ALA A 97 6.02 10.25 -3.11
N LEU A 98 5.30 9.81 -2.07
CA LEU A 98 5.83 9.59 -0.72
C LEU A 98 6.05 8.11 -0.35
N HIS A 99 5.59 7.16 -1.16
CA HIS A 99 5.58 5.73 -0.78
C HIS A 99 6.99 5.14 -0.51
N SER A 100 8.04 5.71 -1.09
CA SER A 100 9.41 5.19 -0.99
C SER A 100 10.25 5.86 0.10
N ASP A 101 9.91 7.10 0.49
CA ASP A 101 10.59 7.92 1.49
C ASP A 101 9.56 8.89 2.09
N PHE A 102 9.12 8.59 3.31
CA PHE A 102 8.10 9.36 4.03
C PHE A 102 8.64 9.77 5.39
N VAL A 103 8.47 11.05 5.75
CA VAL A 103 8.84 11.56 7.07
C VAL A 103 7.55 11.84 7.83
N PRO A 104 7.20 11.04 8.86
CA PRO A 104 6.01 11.30 9.66
C PRO A 104 6.18 12.60 10.45
N ALA A 105 5.14 13.45 10.42
CA ALA A 105 5.05 14.61 11.28
C ALA A 105 4.46 14.18 12.64
N GLU A 106 5.19 14.40 13.72
CA GLU A 106 4.86 13.87 15.07
C GLU A 106 3.46 14.27 15.55
N ASN A 107 3.02 15.49 15.25
CA ASN A 107 1.73 16.04 15.70
C ASN A 107 0.65 16.08 14.60
N ALA A 108 0.87 15.43 13.46
CA ALA A 108 -0.12 15.33 12.40
C ALA A 108 -0.96 14.04 12.54
N PRO A 109 -2.23 14.05 12.07
CA PRO A 109 -2.99 12.82 11.87
C PRO A 109 -2.24 11.83 10.97
N ILE A 110 -2.49 10.53 11.16
CA ILE A 110 -2.00 9.50 10.26
C ILE A 110 -2.66 9.70 8.90
N SER A 111 -1.86 9.72 7.83
CA SER A 111 -2.34 9.90 6.46
C SER A 111 -2.36 8.59 5.66
N GLU A 112 -3.04 8.58 4.53
CA GLU A 112 -3.08 7.47 3.59
C GLU A 112 -1.69 7.14 3.05
N ALA A 113 -0.86 8.17 2.80
CA ALA A 113 0.52 8.01 2.39
C ALA A 113 1.38 7.31 3.46
N GLU A 114 1.16 7.63 4.75
CA GLU A 114 1.84 6.99 5.87
C GLU A 114 1.50 5.49 5.92
N VAL A 115 0.22 5.14 5.74
CA VAL A 115 -0.26 3.74 5.69
C VAL A 115 0.38 2.98 4.52
N VAL A 116 0.31 3.52 3.30
CA VAL A 116 0.88 2.87 2.11
C VAL A 116 2.39 2.73 2.21
N PHE A 117 3.08 3.76 2.73
CA PHE A 117 4.52 3.72 2.97
C PHE A 117 4.91 2.56 3.88
N LEU A 118 4.22 2.39 5.02
CA LEU A 118 4.50 1.29 5.94
C LEU A 118 4.14 -0.06 5.33
N ALA A 119 2.97 -0.18 4.70
CA ALA A 119 2.50 -1.41 4.08
C ALA A 119 3.47 -1.97 3.03
N ASP A 120 4.05 -1.12 2.17
CA ASP A 120 5.11 -1.54 1.22
C ASP A 120 6.31 -2.17 1.96
N LYS A 121 6.76 -1.57 3.06
CA LYS A 121 7.90 -2.12 3.82
C LYS A 121 7.56 -3.44 4.52
N LEU A 122 6.28 -3.66 4.83
CA LEU A 122 5.78 -4.91 5.39
C LEU A 122 5.53 -5.99 4.33
N VAL A 123 5.66 -5.71 3.03
CA VAL A 123 5.38 -6.67 1.95
C VAL A 123 6.58 -6.84 1.02
N ARG A 124 7.15 -8.03 0.93
CA ARG A 124 8.24 -8.35 -0.02
C ARG A 124 7.74 -9.35 -1.06
N ARG A 125 7.88 -9.01 -2.34
CA ARG A 125 7.16 -9.71 -3.43
C ARG A 125 5.68 -9.69 -3.05
N SER A 126 5.07 -10.83 -2.77
CA SER A 126 3.68 -10.95 -2.34
C SER A 126 3.51 -11.35 -0.86
N ARG A 127 4.58 -11.47 -0.08
CA ARG A 127 4.55 -12.01 1.31
C ARG A 127 4.75 -10.91 2.34
N CYS A 128 4.08 -11.04 3.47
CA CYS A 128 4.32 -10.16 4.61
C CYS A 128 5.68 -10.50 5.26
N VAL A 129 6.41 -9.47 5.67
CA VAL A 129 7.73 -9.57 6.30
C VAL A 129 7.83 -8.58 7.45
N SER A 130 8.74 -8.83 8.40
CA SER A 130 9.06 -7.84 9.43
C SER A 130 9.90 -6.70 8.84
N LEU A 131 9.79 -5.50 9.42
CA LEU A 131 10.67 -4.39 9.08
C LEU A 131 12.14 -4.76 9.28
N GLU A 132 12.46 -5.50 10.34
CA GLU A 132 13.81 -5.98 10.59
C GLU A 132 14.35 -6.80 9.42
N SER A 133 13.61 -7.83 8.98
CA SER A 133 14.01 -8.66 7.85
C SER A 133 14.11 -7.86 6.54
N ARG A 134 13.15 -6.96 6.29
CA ARG A 134 13.14 -6.09 5.10
C ARG A 134 14.40 -5.22 5.00
N PHE A 135 14.79 -4.59 6.10
CA PHE A 135 15.93 -3.67 6.10
C PHE A 135 17.27 -4.39 6.27
N ALA A 136 17.34 -5.55 6.93
CA ALA A 136 18.56 -6.35 7.02
C ALA A 136 19.00 -6.85 5.63
N GLU A 137 18.06 -7.33 4.80
CA GLU A 137 18.37 -7.73 3.42
C GLU A 137 18.84 -6.54 2.57
N ALA A 138 18.17 -5.39 2.70
CA ALA A 138 18.56 -4.18 1.99
C ALA A 138 19.97 -3.72 2.38
N ALA A 139 20.31 -3.75 3.68
CA ALA A 139 21.64 -3.41 4.17
C ALA A 139 22.72 -4.34 3.61
N THR A 140 22.45 -5.65 3.54
CA THR A 140 23.36 -6.63 2.92
C THR A 140 23.55 -6.37 1.43
N ARG A 141 22.45 -6.10 0.71
CA ARG A 141 22.51 -5.83 -0.74
C ARG A 141 23.33 -4.59 -1.07
N PHE A 142 23.24 -3.56 -0.25
CA PHE A 142 23.96 -2.29 -0.42
C PHE A 142 25.25 -2.21 0.42
N ALA A 143 25.81 -3.35 0.85
CA ALA A 143 26.99 -3.40 1.73
C ALA A 143 28.20 -2.59 1.25
N LYS A 144 28.33 -2.37 -0.07
CA LYS A 144 29.45 -1.71 -0.73
C LYS A 144 29.15 -0.28 -1.20
N ASP A 145 27.99 0.26 -0.85
CA ASP A 145 27.52 1.59 -1.26
C ASP A 145 27.11 2.39 -0.01
N PRO A 146 28.01 3.25 0.51
CA PRO A 146 27.75 4.02 1.73
C PRO A 146 26.54 4.95 1.62
N GLU A 147 26.28 5.53 0.45
CA GLU A 147 25.14 6.43 0.24
C GLU A 147 23.83 5.64 0.27
N ALA A 148 23.79 4.50 -0.42
CA ALA A 148 22.63 3.60 -0.37
C ALA A 148 22.39 3.07 1.05
N GLN A 149 23.44 2.76 1.82
CA GLN A 149 23.31 2.34 3.23
C GLN A 149 22.73 3.44 4.12
N ALA A 150 23.19 4.69 3.95
CA ALA A 150 22.63 5.83 4.68
C ALA A 150 21.14 5.99 4.36
N GLY A 151 20.76 5.86 3.08
CA GLY A 151 19.36 5.88 2.65
C GLY A 151 18.52 4.72 3.20
N VAL A 152 19.06 3.50 3.28
CA VAL A 152 18.40 2.35 3.93
C VAL A 152 18.19 2.61 5.42
N SER A 153 19.21 3.11 6.11
CA SER A 153 19.16 3.39 7.54
C SER A 153 18.14 4.49 7.88
N ARG A 154 18.11 5.57 7.09
CA ARG A 154 17.12 6.64 7.21
C ARG A 154 15.69 6.10 7.05
N ARG A 155 15.44 5.35 5.98
CA ARG A 155 14.12 4.78 5.69
C ARG A 155 13.68 3.74 6.72
N ARG A 156 14.64 3.00 7.31
CA ARG A 156 14.37 2.12 8.45
C ARG A 156 13.85 2.90 9.65
N LEU A 157 14.51 4.01 10.01
CA LEU A 157 14.06 4.85 11.12
C LEU A 157 12.68 5.45 10.87
N GLN A 158 12.43 5.94 9.66
CA GLN A 158 11.11 6.45 9.26
C GLN A 158 10.02 5.37 9.36
N ALA A 159 10.27 4.16 8.85
CA ALA A 159 9.33 3.05 8.93
C ALA A 159 9.02 2.64 10.37
N LEU A 160 10.03 2.59 11.24
CA LEU A 160 9.83 2.33 12.67
C LEU A 160 8.98 3.42 13.32
N ARG A 161 9.20 4.70 12.99
CA ARG A 161 8.38 5.80 13.49
C ARG A 161 6.92 5.71 13.03
N CYS A 162 6.68 5.40 11.75
CA CYS A 162 5.32 5.21 11.22
C CYS A 162 4.63 4.04 11.92
N ARG A 163 5.35 2.92 12.09
CA ARG A 163 4.86 1.75 12.83
C ARG A 163 4.47 2.12 14.25
N ASP A 164 5.33 2.83 15.00
CA ASP A 164 5.08 3.18 16.39
C ASP A 164 3.89 4.14 16.54
N ARG A 165 3.75 5.11 15.62
CA ARG A 165 2.60 6.01 15.56
C ARG A 165 1.29 5.25 15.32
N MET A 166 1.27 4.36 14.32
CA MET A 166 0.09 3.53 14.05
C MET A 166 -0.21 2.58 15.21
N ALA A 167 0.82 1.99 15.82
CA ALA A 167 0.66 1.08 16.95
C ALA A 167 0.04 1.77 18.17
N ALA A 168 0.38 3.04 18.41
CA ALA A 168 -0.21 3.83 19.48
C ALA A 168 -1.73 4.02 19.30
N VAL A 169 -2.18 4.20 18.05
CA VAL A 169 -3.62 4.32 17.71
C VAL A 169 -4.31 2.95 17.78
N LEU A 170 -3.72 1.93 17.14
CA LEU A 170 -4.26 0.57 17.06
C LEU A 170 -4.24 -0.19 18.39
N ARG A 171 -3.41 0.25 19.35
CA ARG A 171 -3.06 -0.48 20.58
C ARG A 171 -2.50 -1.88 20.32
N THR A 172 -1.96 -2.11 19.13
CA THR A 172 -1.24 -3.31 18.72
C THR A 172 -0.30 -3.00 17.56
N ALA A 173 0.62 -3.92 17.25
CA ALA A 173 1.53 -3.78 16.13
C ALA A 173 0.78 -3.87 14.78
N PRO A 174 0.97 -2.92 13.84
CA PRO A 174 0.39 -2.98 12.49
C PRO A 174 0.67 -4.30 11.75
N GLU A 175 1.80 -4.95 12.04
CA GLU A 175 2.18 -6.25 11.49
C GLU A 175 1.17 -7.37 11.81
N GLN A 176 0.47 -7.28 12.94
CA GLN A 176 -0.58 -8.23 13.31
C GLN A 176 -1.82 -8.07 12.42
N LEU A 177 -2.15 -6.85 12.00
CA LEU A 177 -3.26 -6.60 11.08
C LEU A 177 -2.88 -6.97 9.65
N ALA A 178 -1.62 -6.78 9.25
CA ALA A 178 -1.14 -7.09 7.91
C ALA A 178 -1.38 -8.57 7.52
N SER A 179 -1.36 -9.47 8.50
CA SER A 179 -1.42 -10.92 8.29
C SER A 179 -2.83 -11.51 8.32
N ALA A 180 -3.86 -10.75 8.72
CA ALA A 180 -5.23 -11.23 8.84
C ALA A 180 -6.19 -10.37 8.00
N PRO A 181 -7.12 -10.97 7.22
CA PRO A 181 -8.14 -10.21 6.50
C PRO A 181 -8.97 -9.36 7.47
N SER A 182 -9.22 -8.10 7.09
CA SER A 182 -10.00 -7.15 7.89
C SER A 182 -11.51 -7.34 7.75
N GLY A 183 -11.95 -8.07 6.71
CA GLY A 183 -13.35 -8.13 6.30
C GLY A 183 -13.84 -6.88 5.56
N HIS A 184 -12.97 -5.89 5.34
CA HIS A 184 -13.34 -4.68 4.60
C HIS A 184 -13.70 -5.02 3.14
N PRO A 185 -14.77 -4.44 2.57
CA PRO A 185 -15.23 -4.78 1.21
C PRO A 185 -14.18 -4.59 0.11
N LEU A 186 -13.23 -3.69 0.30
CA LEU A 186 -12.14 -3.46 -0.66
C LEU A 186 -11.22 -4.67 -0.84
N GLU A 187 -11.03 -5.51 0.17
CA GLU A 187 -10.30 -6.78 -0.02
C GLU A 187 -11.08 -7.72 -0.95
N SER A 188 -12.41 -7.77 -0.80
CA SER A 188 -13.26 -8.59 -1.68
C SER A 188 -13.21 -8.09 -3.12
N GLN A 189 -13.30 -6.77 -3.31
CA GLN A 189 -13.20 -6.17 -4.64
C GLN A 189 -11.84 -6.43 -5.31
N LEU A 190 -10.74 -6.32 -4.56
CA LEU A 190 -9.42 -6.68 -5.08
C LEU A 190 -9.38 -8.17 -5.49
N ALA A 191 -9.91 -9.08 -4.68
CA ALA A 191 -9.97 -10.50 -5.01
C ALA A 191 -10.78 -10.78 -6.30
N GLU A 192 -11.90 -10.09 -6.49
CA GLU A 192 -12.74 -10.20 -7.69
C GLU A 192 -12.02 -9.70 -8.95
N ILE A 193 -11.32 -8.56 -8.85
CA ILE A 193 -10.53 -8.01 -9.95
C ILE A 193 -9.46 -9.02 -10.38
N LEU A 194 -8.73 -9.60 -9.43
CA LEU A 194 -7.68 -10.59 -9.74
C LEU A 194 -8.24 -11.82 -10.43
N ARG A 195 -9.38 -12.32 -9.95
CA ARG A 195 -10.10 -13.42 -10.59
C ARG A 195 -10.50 -13.07 -12.02
N GLY A 196 -11.02 -11.86 -12.25
CA GLY A 196 -11.39 -11.38 -13.59
C GLY A 196 -10.18 -11.25 -14.53
N LEU A 197 -9.00 -10.93 -14.00
CA LEU A 197 -7.75 -10.86 -14.74
C LEU A 197 -7.03 -12.22 -14.86
N GLY A 198 -7.59 -13.30 -14.30
CA GLY A 198 -6.93 -14.62 -14.26
C GLY A 198 -5.63 -14.65 -13.44
N LYS A 199 -5.42 -13.68 -12.54
CA LYS A 199 -4.22 -13.61 -11.69
C LYS A 199 -4.41 -14.45 -10.44
N SER A 200 -3.42 -15.28 -10.14
CA SER A 200 -3.37 -16.09 -8.91
C SER A 200 -2.09 -15.80 -8.12
N PRO A 201 -2.11 -15.97 -6.78
CA PRO A 201 -0.89 -15.92 -6.01
C PRO A 201 0.07 -16.99 -6.54
N ARG A 202 1.33 -16.63 -6.75
CA ARG A 202 2.37 -17.61 -7.08
C ARG A 202 2.78 -18.48 -5.90
N ASP A 203 2.27 -18.15 -4.71
CA ASP A 203 2.74 -18.66 -3.44
C ASP A 203 1.58 -18.77 -2.42
N SER A 204 1.53 -19.87 -1.66
CA SER A 204 0.46 -20.15 -0.69
C SER A 204 0.41 -19.16 0.47
N ASP A 205 1.55 -18.54 0.81
CA ASP A 205 1.66 -17.63 1.95
C ASP A 205 1.60 -16.15 1.53
N ALA A 206 1.07 -15.89 0.34
CA ALA A 206 0.95 -14.53 -0.15
C ALA A 206 -0.08 -13.75 0.69
N CYS A 207 0.23 -12.50 1.02
CA CYS A 207 -0.68 -11.56 1.67
C CYS A 207 -1.68 -10.97 0.67
N TRP A 208 -2.29 -11.86 -0.12
CA TRP A 208 -3.28 -11.50 -1.12
C TRP A 208 -4.64 -11.26 -0.47
N PRO A 209 -5.49 -10.45 -1.10
CA PRO A 209 -6.86 -10.27 -0.67
C PRO A 209 -7.59 -11.61 -0.72
N THR A 210 -8.43 -11.84 0.28
CA THR A 210 -9.28 -13.03 0.35
C THR A 210 -10.74 -12.58 0.27
N HIS A 211 -11.59 -13.45 -0.27
CA HIS A 211 -13.01 -13.28 -0.06
C HIS A 211 -13.31 -13.53 1.42
N PRO A 212 -14.29 -12.84 2.03
CA PRO A 212 -14.79 -13.22 3.33
C PRO A 212 -15.23 -14.68 3.17
N SER A 213 -14.61 -15.57 3.92
CA SER A 213 -15.16 -16.91 4.08
C SER A 213 -16.61 -16.69 4.50
N THR A 214 -17.56 -17.14 3.70
CA THR A 214 -18.93 -17.27 4.15
C THR A 214 -18.87 -18.32 5.25
N ALA A 215 -18.58 -17.89 6.48
CA ALA A 215 -18.84 -18.67 7.66
C ALA A 215 -20.33 -18.96 7.59
N LYS A 216 -20.67 -20.18 7.17
CA LYS A 216 -22.00 -20.75 7.37
C LYS A 216 -22.27 -20.64 8.86
N LEU A 217 -23.17 -19.72 9.22
CA LEU A 217 -23.93 -19.81 10.46
C LEU A 217 -24.75 -21.10 10.45
#